data_AF-A0AAE2YF04-F1
#
_entry.id   AF-A0AAE2YF04-F1
#
_cell.length_a   1.000
_cell.length_b   1.000
_cell.length_c   1.000
_cell.angle_alpha   90.00
_cell.angle_beta   90.00
_cell.angle_gamma   90.00
#
_symmetry.space_group_name_H-M   'P 1'
#
loop_
_entity.id
_entity.type
_entity.pdbx_description
1 polymer ?
#
loop_
_entity_poly.entity_id
_entity_poly.type
_entity_poly.pdbx_seq_one_letter_code
_entity_poly.pdbx_strand_id
1 'polypeptide(L)'
;MPTKLEKLLALLSDNVWHNIPDIAKNLEIPQEKTNQIVTFLAQADMIQHNPATNQIKINQNWKTLIINQKENPQEQTQTQTQQETTAIGTIIIPPQKTLIIQCTRITNLTDTSLELEIRINKKLNEIAINKIH
;
A
#
# COMPACT_ATOMS: atom_id res chain seq x y z
N MET A 1 15.74 -13.20 -3.86
CA MET A 1 14.82 -14.35 -4.00
C MET A 1 13.53 -13.97 -3.31
N PRO A 2 12.37 -13.97 -3.99
CA PRO A 2 11.13 -13.57 -3.35
C PRO A 2 10.75 -14.55 -2.24
N THR A 3 10.39 -14.02 -1.08
CA THR A 3 9.96 -14.79 0.08
C THR A 3 8.65 -15.51 -0.20
N LYS A 4 8.33 -16.55 0.57
CA LYS A 4 7.07 -17.29 0.45
C LYS A 4 5.84 -16.38 0.63
N LEU A 5 5.96 -15.33 1.44
CA LEU A 5 4.92 -14.31 1.63
C LEU A 5 4.75 -13.42 0.39
N GLU A 6 5.84 -12.98 -0.23
CA GLU A 6 5.76 -12.19 -1.47
C GLU A 6 5.13 -12.99 -2.60
N LYS A 7 5.43 -14.29 -2.70
CA LYS A 7 4.78 -15.19 -3.67
C LYS A 7 3.28 -15.36 -3.39
N LEU A 8 2.88 -15.47 -2.11
CA LEU A 8 1.47 -15.51 -1.71
C LEU A 8 0.73 -14.23 -2.12
N LEU A 9 1.29 -13.07 -1.77
CA LEU A 9 0.70 -11.77 -2.11
C LEU A 9 0.64 -11.56 -3.63
N ALA A 10 1.64 -12.04 -4.37
CA ALA A 10 1.61 -12.01 -5.83
C ALA A 10 0.47 -12.85 -6.42
N LEU A 11 0.20 -14.04 -5.87
CA LEU A 11 -0.94 -14.88 -6.28
C LEU A 11 -2.27 -14.18 -6.02
N LEU A 12 -2.42 -13.52 -4.87
CA LEU A 12 -3.66 -12.83 -4.48
C LEU A 12 -3.84 -11.45 -5.14
N SER A 13 -2.84 -10.97 -5.88
CA SER A 13 -2.86 -9.64 -6.50
C SER A 13 -3.84 -9.50 -7.67
N ASP A 14 -4.34 -10.63 -8.20
CA ASP A 14 -5.30 -10.69 -9.29
C ASP A 14 -6.75 -10.34 -8.90
N ASN A 15 -7.00 -10.09 -7.60
CA ASN A 15 -8.32 -9.75 -7.06
C ASN A 15 -9.38 -10.85 -7.22
N VAL A 16 -8.96 -12.09 -7.43
CA VAL A 16 -9.82 -13.26 -7.55
C VAL A 16 -9.83 -14.03 -6.23
N TRP A 17 -10.86 -14.84 -6.02
CA TRP A 17 -10.93 -15.77 -4.90
C TRP A 17 -10.04 -16.99 -5.20
N HIS A 18 -9.11 -17.28 -4.30
CA HIS A 18 -8.20 -18.41 -4.41
C HIS A 18 -8.47 -19.43 -3.33
N ASN A 19 -8.45 -20.71 -3.67
CA ASN A 19 -8.62 -21.77 -2.68
C ASN A 19 -7.32 -21.95 -1.88
N ILE A 20 -7.44 -22.09 -0.56
CA ILE A 20 -6.29 -22.32 0.32
C ILE A 20 -5.46 -23.57 -0.04
N PRO A 21 -6.06 -24.72 -0.45
CA PRO A 21 -5.29 -25.89 -0.86
C PRO A 21 -4.42 -25.67 -2.10
N ASP A 22 -4.93 -24.92 -3.09
CA ASP A 22 -4.20 -24.61 -4.33
C ASP A 22 -2.99 -23.71 -4.03
N ILE A 23 -3.16 -22.77 -3.11
CA ILE A 23 -2.08 -21.90 -2.61
C ILE A 23 -1.02 -22.73 -1.86
N ALA A 24 -1.45 -23.64 -0.98
CA ALA A 24 -0.53 -24.50 -0.23
C ALA A 24 0.34 -25.36 -1.18
N LYS A 25 -0.27 -25.88 -2.25
CA LYS A 25 0.41 -26.64 -3.30
C LYS A 25 1.38 -25.77 -4.11
N ASN A 26 0.96 -24.58 -4.54
CA ASN A 26 1.78 -23.65 -5.32
C ASN A 26 2.97 -23.08 -4.55
N LEU A 27 2.86 -22.94 -3.23
CA LEU A 27 3.92 -22.39 -2.38
C LEU A 27 4.78 -23.47 -1.71
N GLU A 28 4.43 -24.75 -1.91
CA GLU A 28 5.07 -25.89 -1.25
C GLU A 28 5.12 -25.70 0.28
N ILE A 29 3.98 -25.29 0.85
CA ILE A 29 3.81 -25.05 2.30
C ILE A 29 2.80 -26.07 2.83
N PRO A 30 3.06 -26.71 3.99
CA PRO A 30 2.07 -27.55 4.66
C PRO A 30 0.76 -26.80 4.89
N GLN A 31 -0.37 -27.43 4.62
CA GLN A 31 -1.69 -26.81 4.70
C GLN A 31 -1.99 -26.20 6.07
N GLU A 32 -1.48 -26.82 7.15
CA GLU A 32 -1.58 -26.29 8.51
C GLU A 32 -0.89 -24.93 8.66
N LYS A 33 0.32 -24.77 8.10
CA LYS A 33 1.05 -23.50 8.10
C LYS A 33 0.37 -22.46 7.20
N THR A 34 -0.18 -22.88 6.06
CA THR A 34 -0.94 -22.00 5.18
C THR A 34 -2.18 -21.44 5.90
N ASN A 35 -2.90 -22.29 6.64
CA ASN A 35 -4.03 -21.84 7.46
C ASN A 35 -3.62 -20.83 8.53
N GLN A 36 -2.50 -21.06 9.23
CA GLN A 36 -1.98 -20.10 10.22
C GLN A 36 -1.65 -18.75 9.58
N ILE A 37 -1.01 -18.76 8.40
CA ILE A 37 -0.69 -17.54 7.64
C ILE A 37 -1.98 -16.83 7.20
N VAL A 38 -2.97 -17.58 6.70
CA VAL A 38 -4.27 -17.03 6.30
C VAL A 38 -4.99 -16.38 7.49
N THR A 39 -5.05 -17.06 8.63
CA THR A 39 -5.68 -16.52 9.84
C THR A 39 -4.97 -15.25 10.31
N PHE A 40 -3.63 -15.24 10.31
CA PHE A 40 -2.84 -14.06 10.66
C PHE A 40 -3.12 -12.88 9.72
N LEU A 41 -3.13 -13.13 8.40
CA LEU A 41 -3.41 -12.10 7.40
C LEU A 41 -4.86 -11.61 7.44
N ALA A 42 -5.81 -12.48 7.79
CA ALA A 42 -7.21 -12.11 7.98
C ALA A 42 -7.40 -11.25 9.24
N GLN A 43 -6.71 -11.58 10.33
CA GLN A 43 -6.69 -10.76 11.56
C GLN A 43 -6.07 -9.38 11.33
N ALA A 44 -5.08 -9.29 10.46
CA ALA A 44 -4.48 -8.02 10.03
C ALA A 44 -5.32 -7.25 8.99
N ASP A 45 -6.53 -7.72 8.66
CA ASP A 45 -7.44 -7.16 7.65
C ASP A 45 -6.80 -7.04 6.24
N MET A 46 -5.76 -7.83 5.97
CA MET A 46 -5.04 -7.84 4.69
C MET A 46 -5.77 -8.67 3.64
N ILE A 47 -6.43 -9.74 4.08
CA ILE A 47 -7.17 -10.65 3.22
C ILE A 47 -8.58 -10.91 3.78
N GLN A 48 -9.52 -11.14 2.88
CA GLN A 48 -10.85 -11.64 3.17
C GLN A 48 -10.81 -13.17 3.08
N HIS A 49 -11.30 -13.85 4.12
CA HIS A 49 -11.49 -15.29 4.12
C HIS A 49 -12.99 -15.59 4.08
N ASN A 50 -13.41 -16.40 3.10
CA ASN A 50 -14.75 -16.95 3.05
C ASN A 50 -14.74 -18.35 3.67
N PRO A 51 -15.25 -18.53 4.90
CA PRO A 51 -15.26 -19.84 5.55
C PRO A 51 -16.20 -20.84 4.87
N ALA A 52 -17.20 -20.38 4.10
CA ALA A 52 -18.15 -21.26 3.42
C ALA A 52 -17.56 -21.97 2.19
N THR A 53 -16.63 -21.32 1.48
CA THR A 53 -15.96 -21.87 0.29
C THR A 53 -14.48 -22.18 0.51
N ASN A 54 -13.96 -21.86 1.71
CA ASN A 54 -12.55 -21.96 2.07
C ASN A 54 -11.61 -21.23 1.09
N GLN A 55 -12.05 -20.05 0.65
CA GLN A 55 -11.35 -19.21 -0.31
C GLN A 55 -10.86 -17.93 0.36
N ILE A 56 -9.76 -17.40 -0.15
CA ILE A 56 -9.20 -16.13 0.28
C ILE A 56 -9.07 -15.16 -0.87
N LYS A 57 -9.18 -13.88 -0.56
CA LYS A 57 -9.06 -12.78 -1.51
C LYS A 57 -8.37 -11.60 -0.85
N ILE A 58 -7.62 -10.80 -1.60
CA ILE A 58 -6.99 -9.61 -1.04
C ILE A 58 -7.99 -8.48 -0.76
N ASN A 59 -7.84 -7.80 0.38
CA ASN A 59 -8.64 -6.62 0.69
C ASN A 59 -8.21 -5.43 -0.19
N GLN A 60 -9.16 -4.67 -0.73
CA GLN A 60 -8.90 -3.57 -1.67
C GLN A 60 -7.99 -2.48 -1.08
N ASN A 61 -8.10 -2.24 0.23
CA ASN A 61 -7.29 -1.22 0.92
C ASN A 61 -5.78 -1.53 0.85
N TRP A 62 -5.40 -2.79 0.66
CA TRP A 62 -4.00 -3.23 0.56
C TRP A 62 -3.50 -3.35 -0.88
N LYS A 63 -4.39 -3.27 -1.87
CA LYS A 63 -4.04 -3.37 -3.29
C LYS A 63 -3.15 -2.20 -3.74
N THR A 64 -3.42 -1.00 -3.25
CA THR A 64 -2.62 0.21 -3.53
C THR A 64 -1.17 0.04 -3.10
N LEU A 65 -0.91 -0.65 -1.99
CA LEU A 65 0.43 -0.89 -1.45
C LEU A 65 1.21 -1.97 -2.24
N ILE A 66 0.53 -2.91 -2.90
CA ILE A 66 1.17 -3.99 -3.68
C ILE A 66 1.46 -3.54 -5.11
N ILE A 67 0.60 -2.71 -5.71
CA ILE A 67 0.84 -2.12 -7.03
C ILE A 67 2.06 -1.20 -6.98
N ASN A 68 2.22 -0.42 -5.91
CA ASN A 68 3.38 0.46 -5.73
C ASN A 68 4.72 -0.29 -5.52
N GLN A 69 4.69 -1.60 -5.24
CA GLN A 69 5.89 -2.44 -5.16
C GLN A 69 6.25 -3.10 -6.51
N LYS A 70 5.32 -3.11 -7.48
CA LYS A 70 5.55 -3.54 -8.87
C LYS A 70 5.90 -2.35 -9.78
N GLU A 71 6.78 -1.45 -9.35
CA GLU A 71 7.47 -0.61 -10.32
C GLU A 71 8.41 -1.51 -11.14
N ASN A 72 8.03 -1.74 -12.39
CA ASN A 72 8.71 -2.54 -13.40
C ASN A 72 10.21 -2.20 -13.53
N PRO A 73 11.11 -3.20 -13.63
CA PRO A 73 12.47 -3.01 -14.16
C PRO A 73 12.54 -2.82 -15.68
N GLN A 74 11.41 -2.71 -16.39
CA GLN A 74 11.37 -2.66 -17.86
C GLN A 74 10.64 -1.42 -18.38
N GLU A 75 11.23 -0.26 -18.16
CA GLU A 75 11.10 0.88 -19.08
C GLU A 75 12.51 1.39 -19.41
N GLN A 76 13.25 0.55 -20.12
CA GLN A 76 14.45 0.94 -20.86
C GLN A 76 14.23 0.61 -22.32
N THR A 77 13.50 1.45 -23.07
CA THR A 77 13.96 1.85 -24.41
C THR A 77 13.19 3.07 -24.91
N GLN A 78 13.97 4.14 -25.14
CA GLN A 78 13.85 5.17 -26.17
C GLN A 78 13.16 6.50 -25.79
N THR A 79 13.96 7.56 -25.98
CA THR A 79 13.69 9.02 -25.94
C THR A 79 13.60 9.74 -24.59
N GLN A 80 14.78 10.11 -24.08
CA GLN A 80 15.13 11.40 -23.45
C GLN A 80 13.98 12.27 -22.88
N THR A 81 13.55 11.98 -21.66
CA THR A 81 13.67 12.86 -20.48
C THR A 81 13.27 12.02 -19.27
N GLN A 82 14.17 11.83 -18.32
CA GLN A 82 13.86 11.18 -17.04
C GLN A 82 12.89 12.08 -16.27
N GLN A 83 11.58 12.00 -16.55
CA GLN A 83 10.58 12.54 -15.66
C GLN A 83 10.49 11.57 -14.47
N GLU A 84 11.29 11.86 -13.45
CA GLU A 84 11.02 11.36 -12.10
C GLU A 84 9.55 11.69 -11.80
N THR A 85 8.68 10.68 -11.72
CA THR A 85 7.27 10.86 -11.41
C THR A 85 7.17 11.49 -10.02
N THR A 86 7.06 12.81 -10.00
CA THR A 86 7.04 13.60 -8.78
C THR A 86 5.58 13.82 -8.44
N ALA A 87 5.10 13.23 -7.35
CA ALA A 87 3.78 13.55 -6.83
C ALA A 87 3.87 14.88 -6.09
N ILE A 88 3.09 15.87 -6.54
CA ILE A 88 2.98 17.19 -5.91
C ILE A 88 1.54 17.35 -5.45
N GLY A 89 1.36 17.79 -4.21
CA GLY A 89 0.04 18.07 -3.66
C GLY A 89 0.07 19.15 -2.61
N THR A 90 -1.04 19.87 -2.48
CA THR A 90 -1.22 20.90 -1.46
C THR A 90 -2.31 20.45 -0.50
N ILE A 91 -2.07 20.62 0.80
CA ILE A 91 -3.02 20.32 1.85
C ILE A 91 -3.23 21.57 2.70
N ILE A 92 -4.49 21.97 2.86
CA ILE A 92 -4.85 23.08 3.74
C ILE A 92 -5.35 22.51 5.08
N ILE A 93 -4.70 22.91 6.17
CA ILE A 93 -5.11 22.53 7.53
C ILE A 93 -5.66 23.79 8.24
N PRO A 94 -6.98 23.87 8.48
CA PRO A 94 -7.57 25.02 9.16
C PRO A 94 -7.05 25.17 10.61
N PRO A 95 -7.24 26.35 11.24
CA PRO A 95 -6.82 26.61 12.61
C PRO A 95 -7.41 25.59 13.59
N GLN A 96 -6.60 25.13 14.54
CA GLN A 96 -7.02 24.19 15.59
C GLN A 96 -7.63 22.87 15.07
N LYS A 97 -7.29 22.47 13.83
CA LYS A 97 -7.74 21.21 13.22
C LYS A 97 -6.60 20.20 13.13
N THR A 98 -6.99 18.93 13.18
CA THR A 98 -6.11 17.79 13.00
C THR A 98 -6.42 17.11 11.67
N LEU A 99 -5.38 16.77 10.93
CA LEU A 99 -5.41 15.88 9.78
C LEU A 99 -4.62 14.61 10.12
N ILE A 100 -5.12 13.47 9.67
CA ILE A 100 -4.42 12.18 9.76
C ILE A 100 -4.15 11.70 8.34
N ILE A 101 -2.89 11.53 8.00
CA ILE A 101 -2.44 10.97 6.72
C ILE A 101 -1.65 9.70 7.05
N GLN A 102 -2.15 8.54 6.61
CA GLN A 102 -1.59 7.23 6.99
C GLN A 102 -1.46 7.11 8.53
N CYS A 103 -0.27 6.82 9.06
CA CYS A 103 0.01 6.73 10.50
C CYS A 103 0.56 8.05 11.09
N THR A 104 0.49 9.16 10.35
CA THR A 104 0.99 10.48 10.77
C THR A 104 -0.17 11.40 11.13
N ARG A 105 -0.15 11.93 12.36
CA ARG A 105 -1.10 12.92 12.86
C ARG A 105 -0.49 14.31 12.80
N ILE A 106 -1.11 15.21 12.05
CA ILE A 106 -0.68 16.60 11.88
C ILE A 106 -1.75 17.49 12.50
N THR A 107 -1.39 18.34 13.45
CA THR A 107 -2.33 19.26 14.10
C THR A 107 -1.88 20.68 13.90
N ASN A 108 -2.73 21.51 13.31
CA ASN A 108 -2.51 22.93 13.25
C ASN A 108 -2.86 23.54 14.62
N LEU A 109 -1.85 23.94 15.38
CA LEU A 109 -1.99 24.60 16.67
C LEU A 109 -2.02 26.13 16.58
N THR A 110 -1.92 26.69 15.37
CA THR A 110 -2.02 28.14 15.16
C THR A 110 -3.47 28.58 14.99
N ASP A 111 -3.66 29.89 15.04
CA ASP A 111 -4.91 30.62 14.80
C ASP A 111 -5.17 30.90 13.31
N THR A 112 -4.22 30.55 12.44
CA THR A 112 -4.28 30.74 10.99
C THR A 112 -4.27 29.41 10.24
N SER A 113 -4.82 29.37 9.03
CA SER A 113 -4.74 28.18 8.19
C SER A 113 -3.29 27.95 7.74
N LEU A 114 -2.85 26.70 7.79
CA LEU A 114 -1.56 26.27 7.28
C LEU A 114 -1.72 25.59 5.93
N GLU A 115 -0.82 25.90 5.01
CA GLU A 115 -0.67 25.24 3.72
C GLU A 115 0.55 24.32 3.79
N LEU A 116 0.34 23.04 3.50
CA LEU A 116 1.39 22.05 3.39
C LEU A 116 1.55 21.69 1.91
N GLU A 117 2.67 22.09 1.32
CA GLU A 117 3.08 21.63 0.00
C GLU A 117 3.92 20.37 0.14
N ILE A 118 3.46 19.29 -0.48
CA ILE A 118 4.09 17.97 -0.42
C ILE A 118 4.68 17.65 -1.78
N ARG A 119 5.96 17.29 -1.81
CA ARG A 119 6.65 16.76 -2.98
C ARG A 119 7.22 15.39 -2.64
N ILE A 120 6.85 14.37 -3.41
CA ILE A 120 7.34 13.00 -3.24
C ILE A 120 7.99 12.56 -4.54
N ASN A 121 9.27 12.21 -4.48
CA ASN A 121 10.01 11.58 -5.57
C ASN A 121 10.90 10.44 -5.04
N LYS A 122 11.61 9.72 -5.92
CA LYS A 122 12.43 8.55 -5.54
C LYS A 122 13.67 8.91 -4.70
N LYS A 123 14.06 10.19 -4.63
CA LYS A 123 15.28 10.67 -3.97
C LYS A 123 15.00 11.31 -2.61
N LEU A 124 13.93 12.10 -2.51
CA LEU A 124 13.61 12.90 -1.35
C LEU A 124 12.10 13.18 -1.29
N ASN A 125 11.54 13.03 -0.10
CA ASN A 125 10.20 13.49 0.22
C ASN A 125 10.33 14.82 0.97
N GLU A 126 9.68 15.86 0.47
CA GLU A 126 9.71 17.21 1.02
C GLU A 126 8.30 17.63 1.44
N ILE A 127 8.22 18.32 2.57
CA ILE A 127 7.01 19.00 3.03
C ILE A 127 7.42 20.44 3.36
N ALA A 128 6.87 21.41 2.63
CA ALA A 128 6.99 22.82 2.95
C ALA A 128 5.72 23.29 3.66
N ILE A 129 5.88 24.11 4.70
CA ILE A 129 4.77 24.61 5.52
C ILE A 129 4.72 26.11 5.36
N ASN A 130 3.59 26.63 4.90
CA ASN A 130 3.35 28.05 4.72
C ASN A 130 2.12 28.51 5.50
N LYS A 131 2.07 29.80 5.83
CA LYS A 131 0.89 30.43 6.41
C LYS A 131 0.06 31.03 5.29
N ILE A 132 -1.23 30.71 5.23
CA ILE A 132 -2.14 31.39 4.31
C ILE A 132 -2.40 32.78 4.89
N HIS A 133 -2.07 33.82 4.12
CA HIS A 133 -2.27 35.23 4.49
C HIS A 133 -3.72 35.67 4.27
#